data_AF-A0A7W5C6Z9-F1
#
_entry.id   AF-A0A7W5C6Z9-F1
#
_cell.length_a   1.000
_cell.length_b   1.000
_cell.length_c   1.000
_cell.angle_alpha   90.00
_cell.angle_beta   90.00
_cell.angle_gamma   90.00
#
_symmetry.space_group_name_H-M   'P 1'
#
loop_
_entity.id
_entity.type
_entity.pdbx_description
1 polymer ?
#
loop_
_entity_poly.entity_id
_entity_poly.type
_entity_poly.pdbx_seq_one_letter_code
_entity_poly.pdbx_strand_id
1 'polypeptide(L)'
;MNKAPAHHDKAAQGKVGMIFSSGDKTVALESIPTSVQNRTKALNPEANWQPIYPLDKSIMWKYNVPESTILISKTTADKAPDKVTRSLEILNGLTCEEGFLMTHYGQEGKHYTKDGSKVTLNVEAFETDIAKAAVGISDYRYFCKMFKGYKGITPTQYKNKQG
;
A
#
# COMPACT_ATOMS: atom_id res chain seq x y z
N MET A 1 9.66 31.57 -11.28
CA MET A 1 9.07 30.24 -10.99
C MET A 1 9.16 29.96 -9.49
N ASN A 2 8.05 29.69 -8.80
CA ASN A 2 8.11 29.27 -7.39
C ASN A 2 8.70 27.85 -7.32
N LYS A 3 9.81 27.68 -6.60
CA LYS A 3 10.42 26.37 -6.33
C LYS A 3 9.45 25.56 -5.44
N ALA A 4 9.19 24.31 -5.79
CA ALA A 4 8.50 23.41 -4.86
C ALA A 4 9.34 23.28 -3.57
N PRO A 5 8.75 23.34 -2.36
CA PRO A 5 7.32 23.32 -2.03
C PRO A 5 6.74 24.68 -1.54
N ALA A 6 7.15 25.82 -2.12
CA ALA A 6 6.78 27.15 -1.59
C ALA A 6 5.27 27.45 -1.44
N HIS A 7 4.40 26.78 -2.22
CA HIS A 7 2.94 26.92 -2.07
C HIS A 7 2.39 26.18 -0.85
N HIS A 8 2.95 25.01 -0.50
CA HIS A 8 2.62 24.29 0.72
C HIS A 8 3.03 25.07 1.97
N ASP A 9 4.18 25.75 1.93
CA ASP A 9 4.62 26.58 3.06
C ASP A 9 3.73 27.80 3.28
N LYS A 10 3.28 28.44 2.19
CA LYS A 10 2.31 29.55 2.28
C LYS A 10 0.96 29.07 2.80
N ALA A 11 0.52 27.89 2.41
CA ALA A 11 -0.72 27.29 2.92
C ALA A 11 -0.61 26.94 4.40
N ALA A 12 0.51 26.32 4.80
CA ALA A 12 0.81 26.02 6.21
C ALA A 12 0.79 27.28 7.07
N GLN A 13 1.32 28.40 6.56
CA GLN A 13 1.33 29.72 7.21
C GLN A 13 -0.03 30.46 7.17
N GLY A 14 -1.10 29.87 6.60
CA GLY A 14 -2.41 30.52 6.47
C GLY A 14 -2.46 31.67 5.45
N LYS A 15 -1.46 31.81 4.58
CA LYS A 15 -1.37 32.90 3.59
C LYS A 15 -2.18 32.65 2.31
N VAL A 16 -2.62 31.43 2.09
CA VAL A 16 -3.46 31.03 0.95
C VAL A 16 -4.54 30.07 1.45
N GLY A 17 -5.73 30.12 0.86
CA GLY A 17 -6.86 29.25 1.22
C GLY A 17 -7.13 28.09 0.27
N MET A 18 -6.43 28.04 -0.87
CA MET A 18 -6.53 26.96 -1.86
C MET A 18 -5.15 26.65 -2.41
N ILE A 19 -4.86 25.36 -2.55
CA ILE A 19 -3.64 24.85 -3.18
C ILE A 19 -3.99 23.69 -4.10
N PHE A 20 -3.22 23.55 -5.16
CA PHE A 20 -3.22 22.36 -5.99
C PHE A 20 -2.01 21.52 -5.62
N SER A 21 -2.24 20.27 -5.21
CA SER A 21 -1.17 19.30 -4.95
C SER A 21 -1.40 18.05 -5.79
N SER A 22 -0.50 17.82 -6.74
CA SER A 22 -0.58 16.69 -7.65
C SER A 22 -0.01 15.43 -6.99
N GLY A 23 -0.86 14.42 -6.78
CA GLY A 23 -0.43 13.07 -6.42
C GLY A 23 0.00 12.86 -4.96
N ASP A 24 0.10 13.92 -4.15
CA ASP A 24 0.43 13.81 -2.73
C ASP A 24 -0.83 13.55 -1.90
N LYS A 25 -0.93 12.33 -1.36
CA LYS A 25 -2.05 11.88 -0.51
C LYS A 25 -1.90 12.35 0.94
N THR A 26 -0.77 12.93 1.31
CA THR A 26 -0.41 13.25 2.70
C THR A 26 -0.69 14.69 3.09
N VAL A 27 -1.00 15.57 2.12
CA VAL A 27 -1.18 17.02 2.29
C VAL A 27 -2.12 17.38 3.44
N ALA A 28 -3.25 16.65 3.55
CA ALA A 28 -4.30 16.92 4.52
C ALA A 28 -4.32 15.93 5.71
N LEU A 29 -3.28 15.11 5.88
CA LEU A 29 -3.24 14.10 6.96
C LEU A 29 -2.62 14.68 8.23
N GLU A 30 -3.37 14.65 9.33
CA GLU A 30 -2.88 15.12 10.64
C GLU A 30 -1.78 14.25 11.23
N SER A 31 -1.76 12.96 10.89
CA SER A 31 -0.76 12.01 11.34
C SER A 31 0.63 12.26 10.74
N ILE A 32 0.74 13.10 9.71
CA ILE A 32 1.99 13.39 9.01
C ILE A 32 2.52 14.74 9.51
N PRO A 33 3.65 14.78 10.25
CA PRO A 33 4.16 16.02 10.84
C PRO A 33 4.48 17.12 9.82
N THR A 34 4.81 16.73 8.58
CA THR A 34 5.17 17.66 7.50
C THR A 34 3.98 18.09 6.65
N SER A 35 2.77 17.56 6.90
CA SER A 35 1.58 17.89 6.11
C SER A 35 1.16 19.34 6.29
N VAL A 36 0.44 19.87 5.31
CA VAL A 36 -0.14 21.22 5.41
C VAL A 36 -1.14 21.27 6.57
N GLN A 37 -1.98 20.24 6.71
CA GLN A 37 -2.98 20.15 7.79
C GLN A 37 -2.35 20.23 9.18
N ASN A 38 -1.34 19.39 9.47
CA ASN A 38 -0.68 19.38 10.77
C ASN A 38 0.01 20.73 11.06
N ARG A 39 0.75 21.25 10.07
CA ARG A 39 1.47 22.52 10.20
C ARG A 39 0.55 23.74 10.35
N THR A 40 -0.59 23.78 9.65
CA THR A 40 -1.59 24.86 9.83
C THR A 40 -2.25 24.75 11.20
N LYS A 41 -2.57 23.53 11.67
CA LYS A 41 -3.16 23.33 13.00
C LYS A 41 -2.27 23.78 14.16
N ALA A 42 -0.95 23.69 13.99
CA ALA A 42 0.00 24.23 14.96
C ALA A 42 -0.11 25.76 15.14
N LEU A 43 -0.65 26.48 14.15
CA LEU A 43 -0.88 27.92 14.20
C LEU A 43 -2.36 28.27 14.47
N ASN A 44 -3.28 27.45 13.97
CA ASN A 44 -4.72 27.60 14.15
C ASN A 44 -5.36 26.22 14.37
N PRO A 45 -5.67 25.82 15.61
CA PRO A 45 -6.22 24.50 15.92
C PRO A 45 -7.51 24.13 15.17
N GLU A 46 -8.29 25.13 14.74
CA GLU A 46 -9.55 24.95 13.99
C GLU A 46 -9.34 24.78 12.48
N ALA A 47 -8.09 24.86 11.99
CA ALA A 47 -7.79 24.72 10.58
C ALA A 47 -8.17 23.33 10.05
N ASN A 48 -8.87 23.30 8.91
CA ASN A 48 -9.36 22.08 8.30
C ASN A 48 -9.25 22.13 6.77
N TRP A 49 -8.13 21.63 6.24
CA TRP A 49 -7.91 21.46 4.82
C TRP A 49 -8.66 20.23 4.31
N GLN A 50 -9.56 20.47 3.36
CA GLN A 50 -10.39 19.42 2.78
C GLN A 50 -10.12 19.30 1.27
N PRO A 51 -10.09 18.07 0.73
CA PRO A 51 -10.05 17.89 -0.71
C PRO A 51 -11.35 18.43 -1.31
N ILE A 52 -11.23 19.35 -2.27
CA ILE A 52 -12.35 19.76 -3.10
C ILE A 52 -12.30 19.01 -4.42
N TYR A 53 -13.44 18.48 -4.85
CA TYR A 53 -13.61 17.86 -6.16
C TYR A 53 -14.45 18.81 -7.01
N PRO A 54 -13.81 19.77 -7.72
CA PRO A 54 -14.54 20.86 -8.37
C PRO A 54 -15.36 20.41 -9.60
N LEU A 55 -15.24 19.15 -10.01
CA LEU A 55 -16.00 18.55 -11.11
C LEU A 55 -16.63 17.24 -10.66
N ASP A 56 -17.77 16.88 -11.24
CA ASP A 56 -18.51 15.63 -11.00
C ASP A 56 -17.78 14.36 -11.50
N LYS A 57 -16.57 14.53 -12.05
CA LYS A 57 -15.72 13.46 -12.57
C LYS A 57 -14.35 13.52 -11.89
N SER A 58 -13.74 12.35 -11.65
CA SER A 58 -12.38 12.27 -11.12
C SER A 58 -11.41 12.96 -12.08
N ILE A 59 -10.94 14.16 -11.72
CA ILE A 59 -9.99 14.97 -12.50
C ILE A 59 -8.54 14.56 -12.23
N MET A 60 -8.31 13.89 -11.10
CA MET A 60 -7.00 13.41 -10.71
C MET A 60 -6.72 12.10 -11.45
N TRP A 61 -5.51 12.01 -12.03
CA TRP A 61 -5.02 10.81 -12.69
C TRP A 61 -5.07 9.63 -11.73
N LYS A 62 -5.82 8.59 -12.09
CA LYS A 62 -5.72 7.28 -11.46
C LYS A 62 -4.75 6.46 -12.29
N TYR A 63 -3.50 6.36 -11.84
CA TYR A 63 -2.52 5.45 -12.46
C TYR A 63 -2.94 4.01 -12.16
N ASN A 64 -3.57 3.37 -13.15
CA ASN A 64 -3.96 1.95 -13.11
C ASN A 64 -3.14 1.10 -14.09
N VAL A 65 -2.11 1.67 -14.70
CA VAL A 65 -1.19 0.97 -15.61
C VAL A 65 0.08 0.57 -14.86
N PRO A 66 0.59 -0.66 -15.04
CA PRO A 66 1.89 -1.03 -14.49
C PRO A 66 3.01 -0.14 -15.06
N GLU A 67 3.78 0.52 -14.20
CA GLU A 67 4.93 1.33 -14.62
C GLU A 67 6.25 0.56 -14.61
N SER A 68 6.29 -0.58 -13.92
CA SER A 68 7.50 -1.38 -13.71
C SER A 68 7.29 -2.83 -14.16
N THR A 69 8.30 -3.37 -14.85
CA THR A 69 8.32 -4.75 -15.32
C THR A 69 9.43 -5.51 -14.62
N ILE A 70 9.16 -6.78 -14.27
CA ILE A 70 10.19 -7.70 -13.78
C ILE A 70 10.90 -8.31 -14.97
N LEU A 71 12.21 -8.10 -15.06
CA LEU A 71 13.06 -8.67 -16.10
C LEU A 71 14.02 -9.68 -15.48
N ILE A 72 14.16 -10.84 -16.14
CA ILE A 72 15.12 -11.87 -15.76
C ILE A 72 16.18 -11.93 -16.87
N SER A 73 17.46 -11.71 -16.50
CA SER A 73 18.53 -11.83 -17.48
C SER A 73 18.67 -13.28 -17.97
N LYS A 74 18.96 -13.46 -19.26
CA LYS A 74 19.20 -14.78 -19.85
C LYS A 74 20.27 -15.56 -19.09
N THR A 75 21.40 -14.92 -18.79
CA THR A 75 22.48 -15.53 -18.00
C THR A 75 22.01 -16.08 -16.65
N THR A 76 21.07 -15.40 -15.98
CA THR A 76 20.52 -15.87 -14.69
C THR A 76 19.56 -17.04 -14.90
N ALA A 77 18.71 -16.97 -15.93
CA ALA A 77 17.82 -18.07 -16.30
C ALA A 77 18.60 -19.34 -16.65
N ASP A 78 19.71 -19.21 -17.39
CA ASP A 78 20.54 -20.34 -17.80
C ASP A 78 21.34 -20.93 -16.62
N LYS A 79 21.91 -20.09 -15.74
CA LYS A 79 22.75 -20.55 -14.62
C LYS A 79 21.97 -21.05 -13.41
N ALA A 80 20.75 -20.57 -13.21
CA ALA A 80 19.96 -20.87 -12.02
C ALA A 80 18.45 -21.02 -12.33
N PRO A 81 18.07 -21.93 -13.25
CA PRO A 81 16.69 -22.08 -13.70
C PRO A 81 15.70 -22.38 -12.56
N ASP A 82 16.11 -23.21 -11.58
CA ASP A 82 15.27 -23.56 -10.44
C ASP A 82 14.97 -22.36 -9.53
N LYS A 83 15.97 -21.48 -9.33
CA LYS A 83 15.81 -20.27 -8.52
C LYS A 83 14.90 -19.26 -9.20
N VAL A 84 15.01 -19.13 -10.53
CA VAL A 84 14.12 -18.29 -11.34
C VAL A 84 12.68 -18.80 -11.25
N THR A 85 12.47 -20.09 -11.48
CA THR A 85 11.16 -20.74 -11.38
C THR A 85 10.53 -20.48 -10.01
N ARG A 86 11.27 -20.77 -8.94
CA ARG A 86 10.80 -20.54 -7.58
C ARG A 86 10.46 -19.06 -7.30
N SER A 87 11.23 -18.13 -7.84
CA SER A 87 10.97 -16.69 -7.66
C SER A 87 9.68 -16.26 -8.35
N LEU A 88 9.43 -16.75 -9.57
CA LEU A 88 8.18 -16.48 -10.30
C LEU A 88 6.96 -17.12 -9.63
N GLU A 89 7.12 -18.31 -9.03
CA GLU A 89 6.05 -18.93 -8.26
C GLU A 89 5.68 -18.13 -7.01
N ILE A 90 6.68 -17.61 -6.27
CA ILE A 90 6.44 -16.74 -5.12
C ILE A 90 5.74 -15.46 -5.58
N LEU A 91 6.21 -14.83 -6.66
CA LEU A 91 5.58 -13.65 -7.24
C LEU A 91 4.12 -13.91 -7.60
N ASN A 92 3.83 -15.00 -8.31
CA ASN A 92 2.46 -15.37 -8.66
C ASN A 92 1.57 -15.56 -7.42
N GLY A 93 2.13 -16.17 -6.36
CA GLY A 93 1.46 -16.29 -5.07
C GLY A 93 1.21 -14.97 -4.36
N LEU A 94 2.09 -13.98 -4.52
CA LEU A 94 1.90 -12.62 -3.99
C LEU A 94 0.84 -11.83 -4.77
N THR A 95 0.75 -12.05 -6.07
CA THR A 95 -0.14 -11.31 -6.96
C THR A 95 -1.52 -11.94 -7.13
N CYS A 96 -1.77 -13.13 -6.59
CA CYS A 96 -3.11 -13.70 -6.56
C CYS A 96 -3.97 -13.02 -5.49
N GLU A 97 -5.30 -13.18 -5.57
CA GLU A 97 -6.25 -12.57 -4.62
C GLU A 97 -5.92 -12.92 -3.16
N GLU A 98 -5.62 -14.19 -2.89
CA GLU A 98 -5.28 -14.66 -1.55
C GLU A 98 -3.97 -14.06 -1.03
N GLY A 99 -2.95 -13.96 -1.89
CA GLY A 99 -1.68 -13.31 -1.55
C GLY A 99 -1.85 -11.83 -1.30
N PHE A 100 -2.66 -11.15 -2.12
CA PHE A 100 -3.02 -9.76 -1.94
C PHE A 100 -3.71 -9.56 -0.59
N LEU A 101 -4.76 -10.32 -0.28
CA LEU A 101 -5.48 -10.21 0.98
C LEU A 101 -4.56 -10.50 2.18
N MET A 102 -3.70 -11.51 2.07
CA MET A 102 -2.79 -11.87 3.15
C MET A 102 -1.76 -10.77 3.46
N THR A 103 -1.21 -10.16 2.41
CA THR A 103 -0.16 -9.14 2.54
C THR A 103 -0.70 -7.76 2.92
N HIS A 104 -1.99 -7.49 2.67
CA HIS A 104 -2.61 -6.19 2.95
C HIS A 104 -3.50 -6.20 4.20
N TYR A 105 -4.15 -7.32 4.51
CA TYR A 105 -5.15 -7.42 5.58
C TYR A 105 -4.85 -8.54 6.58
N GLY A 106 -3.91 -9.44 6.30
CA GLY A 106 -3.52 -10.51 7.20
C GLY A 106 -4.33 -11.80 7.04
N GLN A 107 -4.99 -12.26 8.08
CA GLN A 107 -5.63 -13.58 8.12
C GLN A 107 -7.13 -13.40 8.23
N GLU A 108 -7.88 -14.05 7.35
CA GLU A 108 -9.33 -14.08 7.42
C GLU A 108 -9.82 -14.76 8.71
N GLY A 109 -10.85 -14.19 9.33
CA GLY A 109 -11.40 -14.62 10.62
C GLY A 109 -10.64 -14.08 11.84
N LYS A 110 -9.40 -13.61 11.67
CA LYS A 110 -8.61 -13.02 12.77
C LYS A 110 -8.38 -11.52 12.57
N HIS A 111 -7.70 -11.15 11.49
CA HIS A 111 -7.32 -9.78 11.17
C HIS A 111 -8.37 -9.08 10.29
N TYR A 112 -9.13 -9.84 9.49
CA TYR A 112 -10.24 -9.32 8.70
C TYR A 112 -11.33 -10.36 8.50
N THR A 113 -12.52 -9.94 8.09
CA THR A 113 -13.58 -10.80 7.53
C THR A 113 -13.94 -10.36 6.12
N LYS A 114 -14.45 -11.29 5.30
CA LYS A 114 -14.86 -11.02 3.93
C LYS A 114 -16.29 -11.48 3.70
N ASP A 115 -17.09 -10.63 3.09
CA ASP A 115 -18.44 -10.94 2.61
C ASP A 115 -18.55 -10.47 1.16
N GLY A 116 -18.53 -11.40 0.21
CA GLY A 116 -18.39 -11.10 -1.21
C GLY A 116 -17.13 -10.27 -1.50
N SER A 117 -17.30 -9.05 -1.99
CA SER A 117 -16.21 -8.10 -2.26
C SER A 117 -15.89 -7.16 -1.09
N LYS A 118 -16.64 -7.23 0.01
CA LYS A 118 -16.46 -6.36 1.17
C LYS A 118 -15.48 -6.99 2.15
N VAL A 119 -14.39 -6.27 2.44
CA VAL A 119 -13.43 -6.62 3.49
C VAL A 119 -13.67 -5.73 4.71
N THR A 120 -13.79 -6.33 5.90
CA THR A 120 -13.93 -5.62 7.18
C THR A 120 -12.74 -5.94 8.06
N LEU A 121 -11.99 -4.91 8.48
CA LEU A 121 -10.78 -5.08 9.27
C LEU A 121 -11.11 -5.21 10.77
N ASN A 122 -10.49 -6.18 11.44
CA ASN A 122 -10.37 -6.20 12.89
C ASN A 122 -9.15 -5.34 13.28
N VAL A 123 -9.40 -4.05 13.52
CA VAL A 123 -8.34 -3.04 13.72
C VAL A 123 -7.40 -3.40 14.86
N GLU A 124 -7.93 -3.89 15.99
CA GLU A 124 -7.11 -4.21 17.18
C GLU A 124 -6.13 -5.36 16.90
N ALA A 125 -6.61 -6.45 16.31
CA ALA A 125 -5.78 -7.59 15.95
C ALA A 125 -4.76 -7.22 14.86
N PHE A 126 -5.18 -6.42 13.87
CA PHE A 126 -4.31 -5.95 12.80
C PHE A 126 -3.19 -5.05 13.32
N GLU A 127 -3.50 -4.08 14.17
CA GLU A 127 -2.50 -3.17 14.76
C GLU A 127 -1.45 -3.93 15.59
N THR A 128 -1.90 -4.89 16.39
CA THR A 128 -1.05 -5.68 17.28
C THR A 128 -0.11 -6.60 16.50
N ASP A 129 -0.64 -7.32 15.52
CA ASP A 129 0.10 -8.42 14.88
C ASP A 129 0.80 -8.00 13.58
N ILE A 130 0.36 -6.90 12.95
CA ILE A 130 0.78 -6.51 11.60
C ILE A 130 1.39 -5.11 11.57
N ALA A 131 0.62 -4.08 11.95
CA ALA A 131 1.06 -2.69 11.79
C ALA A 131 2.30 -2.38 12.65
N LYS A 132 2.28 -2.75 13.94
CA LYS A 132 3.42 -2.56 14.86
C LYS A 132 4.63 -3.44 14.54
N ALA A 133 4.41 -4.58 13.89
CA ALA A 133 5.48 -5.48 13.49
C ALA A 133 6.18 -5.05 12.18
N ALA A 134 5.68 -4.00 11.49
CA ALA A 134 6.17 -3.52 10.19
C ALA A 134 6.19 -4.61 9.09
N VAL A 135 5.26 -5.57 9.19
CA VAL A 135 5.20 -6.74 8.33
C VAL A 135 4.15 -6.54 7.24
N GLY A 136 4.57 -5.91 6.15
CA GLY A 136 3.76 -5.72 4.94
C GLY A 136 4.36 -6.44 3.72
N ILE A 137 3.76 -6.18 2.54
CA ILE A 137 4.18 -6.66 1.20
C ILE A 137 5.70 -6.54 0.95
N SER A 138 6.38 -5.62 1.65
CA SER A 138 7.82 -5.40 1.55
C SER A 138 8.70 -6.54 2.08
N ASP A 139 8.16 -7.50 2.86
CA ASP A 139 8.90 -8.68 3.33
C ASP A 139 8.31 -10.00 2.81
N TYR A 140 8.85 -10.49 1.68
CA TYR A 140 8.45 -11.77 1.09
C TYR A 140 8.71 -12.98 2.00
N ARG A 141 9.69 -12.90 2.91
CA ARG A 141 10.01 -13.99 3.84
C ARG A 141 8.93 -14.10 4.89
N TYR A 142 8.44 -12.96 5.38
CA TYR A 142 7.27 -12.92 6.24
C TYR A 142 6.05 -13.49 5.55
N PHE A 143 5.77 -13.10 4.30
CA PHE A 143 4.70 -13.70 3.51
C PHE A 143 4.83 -15.23 3.43
N CYS A 144 6.01 -15.75 3.07
CA CYS A 144 6.21 -17.20 2.96
C CYS A 144 6.02 -17.93 4.30
N LYS A 145 6.46 -17.31 5.40
CA LYS A 145 6.28 -17.84 6.76
C LYS A 145 4.80 -17.88 7.15
N MET A 146 4.08 -16.78 6.93
CA MET A 146 2.66 -16.65 7.26
C MET A 146 1.81 -17.58 6.39
N PHE A 147 2.06 -17.59 5.08
CA PHE A 147 1.35 -18.46 4.15
C PHE A 147 1.52 -19.92 4.54
N LYS A 148 2.75 -20.36 4.85
CA LYS A 148 3.01 -21.72 5.33
C LYS A 148 2.36 -21.99 6.70
N GLY A 149 2.44 -21.03 7.62
CA GLY A 149 1.82 -21.15 8.94
C GLY A 149 0.31 -21.35 8.87
N TYR A 150 -0.35 -20.66 7.94
CA TYR A 150 -1.81 -20.71 7.80
C TYR A 150 -2.32 -21.83 6.90
N LYS A 151 -1.64 -22.11 5.80
CA LYS A 151 -2.08 -23.11 4.81
C LYS A 151 -1.45 -24.49 5.03
N GLY A 152 -0.49 -24.60 5.96
CA GLY A 152 0.30 -25.79 6.19
C GLY A 152 1.27 -26.13 5.04
N ILE A 153 1.23 -25.38 3.95
CA ILE A 153 2.01 -25.61 2.73
C ILE A 153 2.54 -24.29 2.18
N THR A 154 3.62 -24.36 1.42
CA THR A 154 4.20 -23.17 0.77
C THR A 154 3.32 -22.69 -0.39
N PRO A 155 3.42 -21.40 -0.80
CA PRO A 155 2.68 -20.88 -1.96
C PRO A 155 2.80 -21.77 -3.22
N THR A 156 3.99 -22.27 -3.53
CA THR A 156 4.21 -23.22 -4.65
C THR A 156 3.43 -24.51 -4.48
N GLN A 157 3.43 -25.11 -3.29
CA GLN A 157 2.71 -26.36 -3.04
C GLN A 157 1.19 -26.16 -3.12
N TYR A 158 0.69 -24.98 -2.77
CA TYR A 158 -0.72 -24.65 -2.88
C TYR A 158 -1.17 -24.54 -4.33
N LYS A 159 -0.36 -23.90 -5.20
CA LYS A 159 -0.63 -23.84 -6.66
C LYS A 159 -0.76 -25.24 -7.26
N ASN A 160 0.18 -26.14 -6.94
CA ASN A 160 0.21 -27.48 -7.52
C ASN A 160 -0.95 -28.38 -7.05
N LYS A 161 -1.78 -27.93 -6.10
CA LYS A 161 -3.01 -28.62 -5.68
C LYS A 161 -4.28 -28.06 -6.34
N GLN A 162 -4.20 -26.88 -6.97
CA GLN A 162 -5.35 -26.21 -7.61
C GLN A 162 -5.38 -26.39 -9.13
N GLY A 163 -4.33 -26.98 -9.72
CA GLY A 163 -4.29 -27.45 -11.11
C GLY A 163 -4.14 -28.96 -11.15
#